data_AF-A0AAU4EIZ5-F1
#
_entry.id   AF-A0AAU4EIZ5-F1
#
_cell.length_a   1.000
_cell.length_b   1.000
_cell.length_c   1.000
_cell.angle_alpha   90.00
_cell.angle_beta   90.00
_cell.angle_gamma   90.00
#
_symmetry.space_group_name_H-M   'P 1'
#
loop_
_entity.id
_entity.type
_entity.pdbx_description
1 polymer ?
#
loop_
_entity_poly.entity_id
_entity_poly.type
_entity_poly.pdbx_seq_one_letter_code
_entity_poly.pdbx_strand_id
1 'polypeptide(L)'
;MTLEITGGRADRPGFAALATRTARWTRRCAGGAVTFGHPGRDTYRTPRVWSGHGVGLPEPDLAGFAVQLAKVMKDREYWIARAEYPDRRAGDAARWSPGRYDDEDGFVYFAGPCTNGDRLPGYHPAPAFTIPLPFVRGLRIRLAAYLTTPR
;
A
#
# COMPACT_ATOMS: atom_id res chain seq x y z
N MET A 1 -66.69 6.13 -17.34
CA MET A 1 -65.94 6.44 -18.57
C MET A 1 -64.45 6.32 -18.27
N THR A 2 -63.84 5.29 -18.84
CA THR A 2 -62.41 5.08 -19.20
C THR A 2 -61.87 6.30 -19.98
N LEU A 3 -60.57 6.64 -20.12
CA LEU A 3 -59.22 6.06 -20.02
C LEU A 3 -58.25 7.30 -19.88
N GLU A 4 -57.00 7.24 -19.42
CA GLU A 4 -55.85 6.68 -20.12
C GLU A 4 -54.62 6.47 -19.20
N ILE A 5 -53.92 5.38 -19.47
CA ILE A 5 -52.58 5.04 -19.00
C ILE A 5 -51.64 5.20 -20.20
N THR A 6 -50.61 6.05 -20.08
CA THR A 6 -49.32 5.95 -20.80
C THR A 6 -48.31 6.72 -19.92
N GLY A 7 -47.27 6.17 -19.30
CA GLY A 7 -46.20 5.31 -19.78
C GLY A 7 -44.91 6.15 -19.82
N GLY A 8 -43.91 5.89 -18.96
CA GLY A 8 -42.58 6.49 -19.11
C GLY A 8 -41.72 6.68 -17.86
N ARG A 9 -40.94 5.63 -17.52
CA ARG A 9 -39.63 5.62 -16.82
C ARG A 9 -38.85 6.95 -16.76
N ALA A 10 -38.41 7.34 -15.56
CA ALA A 10 -37.04 7.78 -15.24
C ALA A 10 -36.98 8.15 -13.74
N ASP A 11 -36.42 7.28 -12.90
CA ASP A 11 -35.01 7.41 -12.50
C ASP A 11 -34.80 8.48 -11.41
N ARG A 12 -35.23 8.14 -10.20
CA ARG A 12 -34.57 8.60 -8.98
C ARG A 12 -34.41 7.42 -8.05
N PRO A 13 -33.27 6.70 -8.12
CA PRO A 13 -32.79 6.08 -6.91
C PRO A 13 -32.57 7.26 -5.94
N GLY A 14 -33.29 7.23 -4.81
CA GLY A 14 -32.92 8.05 -3.67
C GLY A 14 -31.41 7.93 -3.47
N PHE A 15 -30.78 9.02 -3.04
CA PHE A 15 -29.38 9.05 -2.64
C PHE A 15 -29.14 7.95 -1.60
N ALA A 16 -28.94 6.73 -2.08
CA ALA A 16 -28.30 5.67 -1.36
C ALA A 16 -27.00 6.34 -1.00
N ALA A 17 -26.83 6.58 0.29
CA ALA A 17 -25.56 6.87 0.87
C ALA A 17 -24.60 5.80 0.33
N LEU A 18 -23.95 6.14 -0.78
CA LEU A 18 -22.74 5.51 -1.25
C LEU A 18 -21.84 5.76 -0.07
N ALA A 19 -21.83 4.79 0.84
CA ALA A 19 -20.87 4.70 1.89
C ALA A 19 -19.56 5.11 1.24
N THR A 20 -19.07 6.29 1.58
CA THR A 20 -17.70 6.71 1.37
C THR A 20 -16.91 5.65 2.10
N ARG A 21 -16.71 4.51 1.43
CA ARG A 21 -15.73 3.50 1.76
C ARG A 21 -14.47 4.32 1.71
N THR A 22 -14.08 4.84 2.87
CA THR A 22 -12.83 5.54 3.11
C THR A 22 -11.83 4.70 2.35
N ALA A 23 -11.29 5.21 1.25
CA ALA A 23 -10.55 4.35 0.36
C ALA A 23 -9.43 3.73 1.20
N ARG A 24 -9.37 2.40 1.29
CA ARG A 24 -8.45 1.69 2.20
C ARG A 24 -7.38 1.02 1.39
N TRP A 25 -6.15 1.08 1.89
CA TRP A 25 -5.09 0.21 1.45
C TRP A 25 -5.57 -1.24 1.35
N THR A 26 -5.31 -1.85 0.20
CA THR A 26 -5.56 -3.28 -0.03
C THR A 26 -4.26 -4.06 0.10
N ARG A 27 -4.36 -5.35 0.39
CA ARG A 27 -3.21 -6.27 0.40
C ARG A 27 -3.63 -7.63 -0.17
N ARG A 28 -2.73 -8.28 -0.91
CA ARG A 28 -2.87 -9.66 -1.38
C ARG A 28 -1.55 -10.39 -1.20
N CYS A 29 -1.55 -11.48 -0.45
CA CYS A 29 -0.40 -12.35 -0.28
C CYS A 29 -0.47 -13.48 -1.32
N ALA A 30 0.57 -13.66 -2.13
CA ALA A 30 0.66 -14.73 -3.12
C ALA A 30 2.12 -14.92 -3.54
N GLY A 31 2.52 -16.16 -3.85
CA GLY A 31 3.84 -16.45 -4.44
C GLY A 31 5.04 -15.95 -3.64
N GLY A 32 4.97 -16.02 -2.30
CA GLY A 32 6.07 -15.55 -1.43
C GLY A 32 6.17 -14.03 -1.29
N ALA A 33 5.22 -13.27 -1.82
CA ALA A 33 5.18 -11.81 -1.75
C ALA A 33 3.81 -11.28 -1.29
N VAL A 34 3.79 -10.02 -0.86
CA VAL A 34 2.57 -9.26 -0.64
C VAL A 34 2.52 -8.10 -1.61
N THR A 35 1.39 -7.94 -2.29
CA THR A 35 1.08 -6.77 -3.12
C THR A 35 0.13 -5.85 -2.37
N PHE A 36 0.51 -4.58 -2.23
CA PHE A 36 -0.31 -3.54 -1.67
C PHE A 36 -0.91 -2.69 -2.79
N GLY A 37 -2.19 -2.39 -2.71
CA GLY A 37 -2.86 -1.43 -3.59
C GLY A 37 -3.19 -0.15 -2.83
N HIS A 38 -2.81 1.00 -3.40
CA HIS A 38 -3.08 2.31 -2.82
C HIS A 38 -4.56 2.67 -2.98
N PRO A 39 -5.18 3.27 -1.95
CA PRO A 39 -6.58 3.65 -1.98
C PRO A 39 -6.93 4.86 -2.86
N GLY A 40 -5.98 5.74 -3.11
CA GLY A 40 -6.20 7.02 -3.77
C GLY A 40 -6.40 6.91 -5.27
N ARG A 41 -7.24 7.78 -5.81
CA ARG A 41 -7.33 8.05 -7.25
C ARG A 41 -6.44 9.22 -7.69
N ASP A 42 -5.87 9.92 -6.72
CA ASP A 42 -4.98 11.05 -6.96
C ASP A 42 -3.58 10.54 -7.33
N THR A 43 -3.17 10.81 -8.56
CA THR A 43 -1.85 10.46 -9.08
C THR A 43 -0.73 11.17 -8.33
N TYR A 44 -0.97 12.36 -7.76
CA TYR A 44 0.03 13.11 -6.99
C TYR A 44 0.30 12.50 -5.61
N ARG A 45 -0.66 11.74 -5.08
CA ARG A 45 -0.54 11.00 -3.81
C ARG A 45 -0.39 9.50 -4.02
N THR A 46 -0.15 9.06 -5.24
CA THR A 46 0.14 7.65 -5.51
C THR A 46 1.54 7.31 -4.98
N PRO A 47 1.76 6.15 -4.32
CA PRO A 47 3.06 5.69 -3.90
C PRO A 47 4.04 5.74 -5.07
N ARG A 48 5.30 6.05 -4.78
CA ARG A 48 6.35 6.05 -5.79
C ARG A 48 7.25 4.86 -5.59
N VAL A 49 7.54 4.13 -6.65
CA VAL A 49 8.37 2.92 -6.56
C VAL A 49 9.52 3.03 -7.54
N TRP A 50 10.70 2.71 -7.03
CA TRP A 50 11.85 2.37 -7.85
C TRP A 50 12.13 0.89 -7.64
N SER A 51 11.77 0.06 -8.63
CA SER A 51 11.85 -1.40 -8.52
C SER A 51 13.25 -1.88 -8.14
N GLY A 52 13.33 -2.60 -7.02
CA GLY A 52 14.57 -3.12 -6.43
C GLY A 52 15.30 -2.12 -5.52
N HIS A 53 14.87 -0.86 -5.46
CA HIS A 53 15.60 0.20 -4.78
C HIS A 53 14.82 0.84 -3.64
N GLY A 54 13.50 1.01 -3.74
CA GLY A 54 12.72 1.58 -2.65
C GLY A 54 11.32 2.03 -2.99
N VAL A 55 10.62 2.48 -1.96
CA VAL A 55 9.27 3.02 -2.03
C VAL A 55 9.20 4.38 -1.33
N GLY A 56 8.57 5.34 -1.98
CA GLY A 56 8.08 6.60 -1.42
C GLY A 56 6.60 6.49 -1.12
N LEU A 57 6.20 6.80 0.11
CA LEU A 57 4.80 6.79 0.53
C LEU A 57 4.39 8.20 0.96
N PRO A 58 3.19 8.68 0.60
CA PRO A 58 2.68 9.94 1.13
C PRO A 58 2.61 9.85 2.66
N GLU A 59 3.10 10.86 3.35
CA GLU A 59 3.10 10.87 4.81
C GLU A 59 1.70 10.62 5.43
N PRO A 60 0.61 11.26 4.96
CA PRO A 60 -0.71 11.07 5.55
C PRO A 60 -1.22 9.62 5.51
N ASP A 61 -0.69 8.81 4.57
CA ASP A 61 -1.11 7.44 4.35
C ASP A 61 -0.33 6.42 5.20
N LEU A 62 0.76 6.84 5.85
CA LEU A 62 1.66 5.93 6.57
C LEU A 62 0.97 5.16 7.70
N ALA A 63 0.10 5.82 8.46
CA ALA A 63 -0.64 5.17 9.54
C ALA A 63 -1.55 4.05 9.00
N GLY A 64 -2.25 4.32 7.88
CA GLY A 64 -3.10 3.34 7.21
C GLY A 64 -2.29 2.18 6.63
N PHE A 65 -1.12 2.46 6.06
CA PHE A 65 -0.21 1.45 5.54
C PHE A 65 0.41 0.58 6.65
N ALA A 66 0.78 1.16 7.79
CA ALA A 66 1.30 0.44 8.95
C ALA A 66 0.33 -0.63 9.46
N VAL A 67 -0.97 -0.33 9.44
CA VAL A 67 -2.02 -1.30 9.78
C VAL A 67 -2.02 -2.49 8.82
N GLN A 68 -1.76 -2.29 7.53
CA GLN A 68 -1.71 -3.40 6.57
C GLN A 68 -0.44 -4.25 6.74
N LEU A 69 0.72 -3.63 6.97
CA LEU A 69 1.94 -4.37 7.32
C LEU A 69 1.73 -5.24 8.56
N ALA A 70 1.02 -4.72 9.57
CA ALA A 70 0.70 -5.49 10.76
C ALA A 70 -0.22 -6.69 10.50
N LYS A 71 -1.13 -6.57 9.53
CA LYS A 71 -2.01 -7.68 9.13
C LYS A 71 -1.27 -8.74 8.31
N VAL A 72 -0.34 -8.37 7.42
CA VAL A 72 0.47 -9.36 6.67
C VAL A 72 1.18 -10.32 7.60
N MET A 73 1.73 -9.83 8.72
CA MET A 73 2.43 -10.68 9.68
C MET A 73 1.52 -11.64 10.47
N LYS A 74 0.20 -11.52 10.34
CA LYS A 74 -0.78 -12.47 10.88
C LYS A 74 -1.13 -13.58 9.89
N ASP A 75 -0.81 -13.39 8.61
CA ASP A 75 -1.17 -14.33 7.54
C ASP A 75 -0.19 -15.52 7.55
N ARG A 76 -0.71 -16.72 7.28
CA ARG A 76 0.09 -17.97 7.30
C ARG A 76 1.18 -17.95 6.23
N GLU A 77 0.89 -17.39 5.06
CA GLU A 77 1.83 -17.29 3.95
C GLU A 77 3.10 -16.53 4.33
N TYR A 78 2.98 -15.50 5.18
CA TYR A 78 4.14 -14.76 5.68
C TYR A 78 5.09 -15.67 6.46
N TRP A 79 4.56 -16.48 7.37
CA TRP A 79 5.38 -17.35 8.22
C TRP A 79 6.00 -18.50 7.43
N ILE A 80 5.28 -19.07 6.46
CA ILE A 80 5.84 -20.08 5.54
C ILE A 80 6.99 -19.48 4.74
N ALA A 81 6.75 -18.36 4.04
CA ALA A 81 7.77 -17.70 3.23
C ALA A 81 8.99 -17.30 4.07
N ARG A 82 8.79 -16.88 5.32
CA ARG A 82 9.88 -16.54 6.24
C ARG A 82 10.71 -17.76 6.66
N ALA A 83 10.08 -18.90 6.90
CA ALA A 83 10.75 -20.12 7.31
C ALA A 83 11.60 -20.72 6.18
N GLU A 84 11.08 -20.66 4.95
CA GLU A 84 11.69 -21.21 3.73
C GLU A 84 12.79 -20.32 3.14
N TYR A 85 12.77 -19.01 3.41
CA TYR A 85 13.74 -18.09 2.84
C TYR A 85 15.17 -18.36 3.37
N PRO A 86 16.18 -18.54 2.49
CA PRO A 86 17.54 -18.89 2.92
C PRO A 86 18.21 -17.83 3.81
N ASP A 87 17.96 -16.55 3.54
CA ASP A 87 18.54 -15.46 4.32
C ASP A 87 17.75 -15.19 5.60
N ARG A 88 18.29 -15.68 6.73
CA ARG A 88 17.73 -15.46 8.07
C ARG A 88 17.70 -13.98 8.49
N ARG A 89 18.44 -13.08 7.82
CA ARG A 89 18.43 -11.63 8.08
C ARG A 89 17.48 -10.84 7.19
N ALA A 90 16.72 -11.50 6.30
CA ALA A 90 15.84 -10.78 5.37
C ALA A 90 14.77 -9.90 6.06
N GLY A 91 14.45 -10.18 7.33
CA GLY A 91 13.40 -9.51 8.10
C GLY A 91 13.95 -8.48 9.08
N ASP A 92 15.25 -8.19 8.99
CA ASP A 92 15.93 -7.21 9.83
C ASP A 92 15.64 -5.81 9.29
N ALA A 93 15.54 -4.85 10.20
CA ALA A 93 15.33 -3.45 9.84
C ALA A 93 16.45 -2.90 8.95
N ALA A 94 17.67 -3.47 9.02
CA ALA A 94 18.82 -3.08 8.20
C ALA A 94 18.63 -3.37 6.70
N ARG A 95 17.65 -4.21 6.31
CA ARG A 95 17.27 -4.41 4.90
C ARG A 95 16.50 -3.23 4.31
N TRP A 96 16.08 -2.30 5.16
CA TRP A 96 15.42 -1.07 4.78
C TRP A 96 16.19 0.13 5.35
N SER A 97 16.24 1.23 4.61
CA SER A 97 16.75 2.49 5.17
C SER A 97 15.79 3.02 6.26
N PRO A 98 16.26 3.89 7.16
CA PRO A 98 15.37 4.81 7.86
C PRO A 98 14.47 5.55 6.88
N GLY A 99 13.26 5.89 7.32
CA GLY A 99 12.35 6.75 6.55
C GLY A 99 12.92 8.15 6.44
N ARG A 100 13.03 8.66 5.21
CA ARG A 100 13.47 10.03 4.94
C ARG A 100 12.28 10.84 4.43
N TYR A 101 11.88 11.85 5.19
CA TYR A 101 10.86 12.80 4.74
C TYR A 101 11.46 13.72 3.69
N ASP A 102 10.69 13.99 2.65
CA ASP A 102 10.95 14.99 1.62
C ASP A 102 9.87 16.08 1.75
N ASP A 103 10.29 17.30 2.02
CA ASP A 103 9.40 18.45 2.24
C ASP A 103 8.87 19.06 0.94
N GLU A 104 9.51 18.79 -0.21
CA GLU A 104 9.06 19.28 -1.51
C GLU A 104 7.81 18.55 -1.98
N ASP A 105 7.71 17.24 -1.74
CA ASP A 105 6.60 16.41 -2.20
C ASP A 105 5.73 15.82 -1.08
N GLY A 106 6.19 15.87 0.18
CA GLY A 106 5.49 15.32 1.34
C GLY A 106 5.48 13.79 1.39
N PHE A 107 6.48 13.15 0.76
CA PHE A 107 6.66 11.70 0.80
C PHE A 107 7.71 11.28 1.82
N VAL A 108 7.62 10.01 2.19
CA VAL A 108 8.57 9.33 3.06
C VAL A 108 9.18 8.18 2.31
N TYR A 109 10.49 8.26 2.08
CA TYR A 109 11.23 7.30 1.28
C TYR A 109 11.92 6.26 2.15
N PHE A 110 11.73 5.00 1.79
CA PHE A 110 12.39 3.84 2.35
C PHE A 110 13.10 3.09 1.22
N ALA A 111 14.43 3.08 1.23
CA ALA A 111 15.20 2.24 0.34
C ALA A 111 15.09 0.79 0.80
N GLY A 112 14.84 -0.14 -0.11
CA GLY A 112 14.69 -1.55 0.20
C GLY A 112 13.92 -2.35 -0.87
N PRO A 113 13.73 -3.65 -0.63
CA PRO A 113 13.22 -4.58 -1.63
C PRO A 113 11.71 -4.43 -1.83
N CYS A 114 11.35 -3.69 -2.87
CA CYS A 114 9.99 -3.62 -3.42
C CYS A 114 10.03 -3.47 -4.94
N THR A 115 8.92 -3.75 -5.61
CA THR A 115 8.80 -3.60 -7.07
C THR A 115 7.35 -3.33 -7.47
N ASN A 116 7.14 -2.63 -8.57
CA ASN A 116 5.84 -2.50 -9.23
C ASN A 116 5.80 -3.28 -10.57
N GLY A 117 6.83 -4.06 -10.89
CA GLY A 117 7.01 -4.76 -12.15
C GLY A 117 7.75 -3.96 -13.23
N ASP A 118 7.91 -2.64 -13.05
CA ASP A 118 8.58 -1.79 -14.03
C ASP A 118 10.10 -1.90 -13.93
N ARG A 119 10.78 -1.74 -15.07
CA ARG A 119 12.24 -1.69 -15.18
C ARG A 119 12.81 -0.28 -15.31
N LEU A 120 11.94 0.74 -15.25
CA LEU A 120 12.34 2.12 -15.43
C LEU A 120 13.15 2.58 -14.21
N PRO A 121 14.28 3.29 -14.42
CA PRO A 121 15.04 3.86 -13.32
C PRO A 121 14.27 5.01 -12.67
N GLY A 122 14.45 5.18 -11.36
CA GLY A 122 13.85 6.26 -10.58
C GLY A 122 12.50 5.92 -9.97
N TYR A 123 11.99 6.86 -9.16
CA TYR A 123 10.74 6.72 -8.44
C TYR A 123 9.56 7.16 -9.31
N HIS A 124 8.69 6.20 -9.68
CA HIS A 124 7.51 6.45 -10.52
C HIS A 124 6.22 6.17 -9.75
N PRO A 125 5.13 6.91 -10.02
CA PRO A 125 3.82 6.60 -9.45
C PRO A 125 3.40 5.15 -9.73
N ALA A 126 3.10 4.41 -8.66
CA ALA A 126 2.74 3.00 -8.68
C ALA A 126 1.49 2.78 -7.81
N PRO A 127 0.29 2.61 -8.42
CA PRO A 127 -0.95 2.40 -7.68
C PRO A 127 -0.96 1.05 -6.94
N ALA A 128 -0.07 0.14 -7.32
CA ALA A 128 0.20 -1.08 -6.57
C ALA A 128 1.70 -1.40 -6.61
N PHE A 129 2.18 -2.05 -5.55
CA PHE A 129 3.55 -2.52 -5.47
C PHE A 129 3.66 -3.73 -4.57
N THR A 130 4.73 -4.49 -4.77
CA THR A 130 4.96 -5.80 -4.20
C THR A 130 6.22 -5.79 -3.36
N ILE A 131 6.16 -6.43 -2.19
CA ILE A 131 7.30 -6.67 -1.30
C ILE A 131 7.40 -8.18 -1.07
N PRO A 132 8.58 -8.80 -1.20
CA PRO A 132 8.73 -10.21 -0.82
C PRO A 132 8.48 -10.36 0.68
N LEU A 133 7.66 -11.34 1.06
CA LEU A 133 7.17 -11.53 2.44
C LEU A 133 8.29 -11.55 3.49
N PRO A 134 9.46 -12.16 3.26
CA PRO A 134 10.55 -12.16 4.24
C PRO A 134 11.02 -10.76 4.66
N PHE A 135 10.85 -9.74 3.82
CA PHE A 135 11.31 -8.36 4.07
C PHE A 135 10.27 -7.44 4.71
N VAL A 136 9.02 -7.88 4.84
CA VAL A 136 7.91 -7.07 5.39
C VAL A 136 8.18 -6.62 6.82
N ARG A 137 8.76 -7.48 7.66
CA ARG A 137 9.08 -7.15 9.06
C ARG A 137 10.04 -5.98 9.18
N GLY A 138 11.07 -5.94 8.33
CA GLY A 138 12.06 -4.87 8.33
C GLY A 138 11.42 -3.50 8.05
N LEU A 139 10.58 -3.43 7.02
CA LEU A 139 9.85 -2.20 6.68
C LEU A 139 8.91 -1.78 7.82
N ARG A 140 8.19 -2.73 8.42
CA ARG A 140 7.31 -2.43 9.55
C ARG A 140 8.08 -1.77 10.71
N ILE A 141 9.27 -2.26 11.03
CA ILE A 141 10.10 -1.68 12.09
C ILE A 141 10.52 -0.25 11.72
N ARG A 142 10.96 -0.01 10.48
CA ARG A 142 11.34 1.34 10.01
C ARG A 142 10.18 2.32 10.02
N LEU A 143 9.02 1.87 9.57
CA LEU A 143 7.82 2.68 9.55
C LEU A 143 7.34 3.02 10.96
N ALA A 144 7.35 2.05 11.87
CA ALA A 144 7.01 2.28 13.27
C ALA A 144 7.97 3.31 13.91
N ALA A 145 9.28 3.15 13.70
CA ALA A 145 10.27 4.09 14.20
C ALA A 145 10.04 5.51 13.69
N TYR A 146 9.74 5.66 12.39
CA TYR A 146 9.41 6.94 11.78
C TYR A 146 8.18 7.59 12.42
N LEU A 147 7.09 6.83 12.58
CA LEU A 147 5.83 7.32 13.18
C LEU A 147 5.95 7.70 14.66
N THR A 148 6.94 7.15 15.38
CA THR A 148 7.19 7.47 16.79
C THR A 148 8.24 8.55 17.00
N THR A 149 8.92 8.99 15.93
CA THR A 149 9.92 10.05 16.03
C THR A 149 9.21 11.40 15.98
N PRO A 150 9.36 12.27 17.01
CA PRO A 150 8.82 13.62 16.95
C PRO A 150 9.50 14.39 15.82
N ARG A 151 8.71 15.18 15.09
CA ARG A 151 9.18 16.05 14.01
C ARG A 151 9.25 17.48 14.46
#